data_AF-A0A8S8Z6D7-F1
#
_entry.id   AF-A0A8S8Z6D7-F1
#
_cell.length_a   1.000
_cell.length_b   1.000
_cell.length_c   1.000
_cell.angle_alpha   90.00
_cell.angle_beta   90.00
_cell.angle_gamma   90.00
#
_symmetry.space_group_name_H-M   'P 1'
#
loop_
_entity.id
_entity.type
_entity.pdbx_description
1 polymer ?
#
loop_
_entity_poly.entity_id
_entity_poly.type
_entity_poly.pdbx_seq_one_letter_code
_entity_poly.pdbx_strand_id
1 'polypeptide(L)'
;MVFSAWMDVPPEAPVETTAILTVEVRSIRDPSIVFTAQDTAAVPAASMPTAEQGGGAGLQSTIDWLETWHERILIVIVVIAGSIGVVVAMRVRKQRELALMVPEQPGEESAEGWMARFEEGGGQTPELAVSPRIGARDFAAEFIEKSGGLSEKPRAGPSEEVVKIASDVIDEHQAEQDIESATEIADRISEGEMPHPSNAMLDSAEQETRRVVPRKSRDDDSPDDYDLEI
;
A
#
# COMPACT_ATOMS: atom_id res chain seq x y z
N MET A 1 15.52 0.78 -55.74
CA MET A 1 14.39 1.54 -56.30
C MET A 1 14.38 2.90 -55.63
N VAL A 2 13.92 3.94 -56.32
CA VAL A 2 13.74 5.28 -55.76
C VAL A 2 12.24 5.51 -55.63
N PHE A 3 11.82 5.95 -54.45
CA PHE A 3 10.42 6.24 -54.13
C PHE A 3 10.28 7.76 -53.99
N SER A 4 9.35 8.35 -54.72
CA SER A 4 8.97 9.76 -54.57
C SER A 4 7.46 9.84 -54.42
N ALA A 5 7.00 10.39 -53.30
CA ALA A 5 5.60 10.64 -53.04
C ALA A 5 5.39 12.13 -52.84
N TRP A 6 4.36 12.66 -53.48
CA TRP A 6 3.90 14.03 -53.30
C TRP A 6 2.37 14.06 -53.17
N MET A 7 1.86 15.09 -52.53
CA MET A 7 0.43 15.27 -52.32
C MET A 7 0.11 16.73 -52.62
N ASP A 8 -0.86 16.94 -53.51
CA ASP A 8 -1.38 18.28 -53.78
C ASP A 8 -2.51 18.54 -52.80
N VAL A 9 -2.24 19.42 -51.81
CA VAL A 9 -3.20 19.78 -50.75
C VAL A 9 -3.56 21.24 -50.91
N PRO A 10 -4.81 21.56 -51.28
CA PRO A 10 -5.30 22.94 -51.28
C PRO A 10 -5.23 23.51 -49.86
N PRO A 11 -4.64 24.70 -49.65
CA PRO A 11 -4.40 25.24 -48.30
C PRO A 11 -5.69 25.59 -47.55
N GLU A 12 -6.77 25.93 -48.27
CA GLU A 12 -8.10 26.19 -47.70
C GLU A 12 -9.17 25.69 -48.69
N ALA A 13 -10.08 24.85 -48.21
CA ALA A 13 -11.18 24.28 -48.98
C ALA A 13 -12.52 24.74 -48.38
N PRO A 14 -13.27 25.65 -49.06
CA PRO A 14 -14.58 26.10 -48.59
C PRO A 14 -15.66 25.01 -48.62
N VAL A 15 -15.38 23.88 -49.27
CA VAL A 15 -16.29 22.74 -49.48
C VAL A 15 -15.48 21.45 -49.46
N GLU A 16 -16.14 20.30 -49.20
CA GLU A 16 -15.51 18.97 -49.19
C GLU A 16 -14.61 18.78 -50.41
N THR A 17 -13.30 18.67 -50.16
CA THR A 17 -12.29 18.59 -51.23
C THR A 17 -11.48 17.32 -51.06
N THR A 18 -11.15 16.71 -52.18
CA THR A 18 -10.47 15.43 -52.24
C THR A 18 -8.97 15.65 -52.46
N ALA A 19 -8.13 15.19 -51.55
CA ALA A 19 -6.68 15.21 -51.72
C ALA A 19 -6.22 13.95 -52.46
N ILE A 20 -5.30 14.14 -53.42
CA ILE A 20 -4.76 13.06 -54.25
C ILE A 20 -3.30 12.84 -53.86
N LEU A 21 -3.01 11.68 -53.26
CA LEU A 21 -1.64 11.21 -53.02
C LEU A 21 -1.15 10.49 -54.28
N THR A 22 -0.06 10.97 -54.87
CA THR A 22 0.57 10.29 -56.02
C THR A 22 1.92 9.74 -55.59
N VAL A 23 2.09 8.43 -55.71
CA VAL A 23 3.34 7.72 -55.41
C VAL A 23 3.95 7.25 -56.72
N GLU A 24 5.17 7.71 -56.99
CA GLU A 24 5.98 7.30 -58.14
C GLU A 24 7.12 6.40 -57.67
N VAL A 25 7.24 5.22 -58.28
CA VAL A 25 8.31 4.26 -58.04
C VAL A 25 9.16 4.12 -59.30
N ARG A 26 10.46 4.42 -59.19
CA ARG A 26 11.44 4.25 -60.27
C ARG A 26 12.45 3.16 -59.97
N SER A 27 12.71 2.30 -60.96
CA SER A 27 13.78 1.31 -60.88
C SER A 27 15.16 1.98 -61.01
N ILE A 28 16.13 1.55 -60.20
CA ILE A 28 17.52 2.07 -60.28
C ILE A 28 18.25 1.49 -61.50
N ARG A 29 17.83 0.29 -61.95
CA ARG A 29 18.47 -0.44 -63.05
C ARG A 29 18.00 0.02 -64.42
N ASP A 30 16.77 0.53 -64.52
CA ASP A 30 16.19 1.09 -65.74
C ASP A 30 15.27 2.27 -65.37
N PRO A 31 15.73 3.52 -65.54
CA PRO A 31 14.97 4.71 -65.15
C PRO A 31 13.79 4.99 -66.07
N SER A 32 13.60 4.24 -67.16
CA SER A 32 12.45 4.38 -68.07
C SER A 32 11.18 3.67 -67.56
N ILE A 33 11.31 2.76 -66.60
CA ILE A 33 10.20 2.02 -66.02
C ILE A 33 9.69 2.79 -64.79
N VAL A 34 8.54 3.45 -64.96
CA VAL A 34 7.85 4.23 -63.93
C VAL A 34 6.55 3.53 -63.56
N PHE A 35 6.35 3.26 -62.27
CA PHE A 35 5.07 2.82 -61.74
C PHE A 35 4.46 3.96 -60.91
N THR A 36 3.25 4.38 -61.28
CA THR A 36 2.48 5.40 -60.56
C THR A 36 1.26 4.78 -59.90
N ALA A 37 1.12 4.97 -58.60
CA ALA A 37 -0.09 4.65 -57.85
C ALA A 37 -0.71 5.95 -57.33
N GLN A 38 -2.03 6.07 -57.45
CA GLN A 38 -2.78 7.21 -56.93
C GLN A 38 -3.73 6.71 -55.86
N ASP A 39 -3.74 7.38 -54.71
CA ASP A 39 -4.71 7.14 -53.66
C ASP A 39 -5.44 8.45 -53.32
N THR A 40 -6.71 8.32 -52.97
CA THR A 40 -7.65 9.44 -52.88
C THR A 40 -8.23 9.50 -51.48
N ALA A 41 -7.98 10.59 -50.77
CA ALA A 41 -8.48 10.79 -49.41
C ALA A 41 -9.39 12.03 -49.36
N ALA A 42 -10.58 11.87 -48.77
CA ALA A 42 -11.48 12.99 -48.53
C ALA A 42 -10.93 13.87 -47.40
N VAL A 43 -10.72 15.15 -47.65
CA VAL A 43 -10.36 16.14 -46.63
C VAL A 43 -11.67 16.76 -46.12
N PRO A 44 -12.02 16.56 -44.83
CA PRO A 44 -13.21 17.17 -44.25
C PRO A 44 -13.10 18.70 -44.37
N ALA A 45 -14.17 19.36 -44.82
CA ALA A 45 -14.20 20.81 -44.85
C ALA A 45 -13.95 21.36 -43.43
N ALA A 46 -13.08 22.35 -43.31
CA ALA A 46 -12.91 23.09 -42.07
C ALA A 46 -14.29 23.67 -41.71
N SER A 47 -14.87 23.15 -40.62
CA SER A 47 -16.17 23.60 -40.15
C SER A 47 -16.02 25.08 -39.76
N MET A 48 -16.49 25.99 -40.61
CA MET A 48 -16.78 27.35 -40.20
C MET A 48 -17.74 27.24 -39.02
N PRO A 49 -17.46 27.88 -37.86
CA PRO A 49 -18.37 27.80 -36.72
C PRO A 49 -19.70 28.41 -37.15
N THR A 50 -20.70 27.56 -37.34
CA THR A 50 -22.07 27.98 -37.59
C THR A 50 -22.49 28.83 -36.39
N ALA A 51 -22.65 30.13 -36.62
CA ALA A 51 -23.15 31.05 -35.63
C ALA A 51 -24.63 30.77 -35.38
N GLU A 52 -24.95 29.79 -34.53
CA GLU A 52 -26.32 29.48 -34.13
C GLU A 52 -26.44 29.37 -32.60
N GLN A 53 -26.99 30.45 -32.03
CA GLN A 53 -28.01 30.48 -30.98
C GLN A 53 -27.65 30.09 -29.53
N GLY A 54 -27.29 31.10 -28.75
CA GLY A 54 -28.10 31.56 -27.60
C GLY A 54 -28.19 30.71 -26.32
N GLY A 55 -27.67 29.48 -26.29
CA GLY A 55 -27.67 28.62 -25.09
C GLY A 55 -26.33 27.95 -24.77
N GLY A 56 -25.37 27.99 -25.71
CA GLY A 56 -24.08 27.33 -25.59
C GLY A 56 -23.00 28.13 -24.86
N ALA A 57 -23.15 29.45 -24.70
CA ALA A 57 -22.10 30.31 -24.15
C ALA A 57 -21.69 29.93 -22.72
N GLY A 58 -22.64 29.50 -21.89
CA GLY A 58 -22.35 29.04 -20.52
C GLY A 58 -21.61 27.70 -20.52
N LEU A 59 -22.06 26.73 -21.31
CA LEU A 59 -21.43 25.42 -21.43
C LEU A 59 -20.03 25.51 -22.05
N GLN A 60 -19.87 26.32 -23.09
CA GLN A 60 -18.59 26.53 -23.76
C GLN A 60 -17.60 27.25 -22.83
N SER A 61 -18.07 28.24 -22.08
CA SER A 61 -17.28 28.88 -21.01
C SER A 61 -16.86 27.89 -19.90
N THR A 62 -17.74 26.96 -19.51
CA THR A 62 -17.36 25.92 -18.54
C THR A 62 -16.37 24.90 -19.10
N ILE A 63 -16.46 24.59 -20.40
CA ILE A 63 -15.53 23.68 -21.08
C ILE A 63 -14.15 24.35 -21.20
N ASP A 64 -14.08 25.59 -21.66
CA ASP A 64 -12.82 26.34 -21.78
C ASP A 64 -12.16 26.56 -20.41
N TRP A 65 -12.95 26.84 -19.38
CA TRP A 65 -12.47 26.91 -18.00
C TRP A 65 -11.93 25.56 -17.53
N LEU A 66 -12.66 24.47 -17.79
CA LEU A 66 -12.21 23.13 -17.39
C LEU A 66 -10.95 22.73 -18.14
N GLU A 67 -10.82 23.01 -19.43
CA GLU A 67 -9.61 22.77 -20.21
C GLU A 67 -8.40 23.54 -19.64
N THR A 68 -8.61 24.78 -19.21
CA THR A 68 -7.52 25.57 -18.60
C THR A 68 -7.15 25.06 -17.19
N TRP A 69 -8.12 24.59 -16.41
CA TRP A 69 -7.94 24.28 -14.98
C TRP A 69 -7.84 22.79 -14.65
N HIS A 70 -8.11 21.87 -15.59
CA HIS A 70 -8.21 20.42 -15.32
C HIS A 70 -6.94 19.85 -14.68
N GLU A 71 -5.76 20.27 -15.13
CA GLU A 71 -4.47 19.82 -14.59
C GLU A 71 -4.34 20.19 -13.11
N ARG A 72 -4.71 21.43 -12.75
CA ARG A 72 -4.60 21.94 -11.38
C ARG A 72 -5.63 21.30 -10.45
N ILE A 73 -6.87 21.11 -10.90
CA ILE A 73 -7.91 20.48 -10.06
C ILE A 73 -7.56 19.02 -9.77
N LEU A 74 -6.96 18.29 -10.72
CA LEU A 74 -6.55 16.89 -10.50
C LEU A 74 -5.44 16.79 -9.44
N ILE A 75 -4.46 17.70 -9.48
CA ILE A 75 -3.40 17.76 -8.45
C ILE A 75 -4.03 18.01 -7.08
N VAL A 76 -4.94 18.98 -6.97
CA VAL A 76 -5.64 19.29 -5.70
C VAL A 76 -6.43 18.09 -5.19
N ILE A 77 -7.14 17.38 -6.06
CA ILE A 77 -7.90 16.18 -5.70
C ILE A 77 -6.97 15.09 -5.15
N VAL A 78 -5.83 14.84 -5.80
CA VAL A 78 -4.85 13.84 -5.35
C VAL A 78 -4.26 14.22 -3.99
N VAL A 79 -3.96 15.50 -3.76
CA VAL A 79 -3.47 16.01 -2.47
C VAL A 79 -4.52 15.82 -1.36
N ILE A 80 -5.79 16.11 -1.65
CA ILE A 80 -6.89 15.90 -0.69
C ILE A 80 -7.06 14.41 -0.38
N ALA A 81 -7.12 13.56 -1.41
CA ALA A 81 -7.23 12.11 -1.24
C ALA A 81 -6.04 11.53 -0.45
N GLY A 82 -4.82 11.98 -0.77
CA GLY A 82 -3.60 11.60 -0.06
C GLY A 82 -3.61 12.05 1.40
N SER A 83 -4.02 13.29 1.68
CA SER A 83 -4.11 13.81 3.05
C SER A 83 -5.17 13.07 3.88
N ILE A 84 -6.33 12.75 3.30
CA ILE A 84 -7.33 11.90 3.95
C ILE A 84 -6.75 10.52 4.25
N GLY A 85 -6.03 9.91 3.30
CA GLY A 85 -5.34 8.64 3.49
C GLY A 85 -4.37 8.67 4.68
N VAL A 86 -3.55 9.73 4.78
CA VAL A 86 -2.61 9.94 5.90
C VAL A 86 -3.35 10.11 7.23
N VAL A 87 -4.44 10.89 7.27
CA VAL A 87 -5.25 11.07 8.49
C VAL A 87 -5.91 9.76 8.92
N VAL A 88 -6.44 8.97 8.00
CA VAL A 88 -7.01 7.65 8.29
C VAL A 88 -5.93 6.69 8.80
N ALA A 89 -4.76 6.65 8.16
CA ALA A 89 -3.65 5.83 8.61
C ALA A 89 -3.17 6.22 10.02
N MET A 90 -3.04 7.52 10.30
CA MET A 90 -2.71 8.02 11.63
C MET A 90 -3.78 7.66 12.66
N ARG A 91 -5.07 7.74 12.29
CA ARG A 91 -6.18 7.35 13.18
C ARG A 91 -6.14 5.86 13.50
N VAL A 92 -5.91 5.01 12.50
CA VAL A 92 -5.78 3.56 12.68
C VAL A 92 -4.56 3.22 13.54
N ARG A 93 -3.42 3.87 13.29
CA ARG A 93 -2.21 3.70 14.12
C ARG A 93 -2.47 4.12 15.55
N LYS A 94 -3.08 5.29 15.78
CA LYS A 94 -3.44 5.77 17.12
C LYS A 94 -4.46 4.85 17.81
N GLN A 95 -5.42 4.29 17.08
CA GLN A 95 -6.34 3.30 17.64
C GLN A 95 -5.65 1.99 18.01
N ARG A 96 -4.69 1.51 17.20
CA ARG A 96 -3.87 0.34 17.55
C ARG A 96 -2.98 0.61 18.76
N GLU A 97 -2.37 1.79 18.80
CA GLU A 97 -1.55 2.21 19.94
C GLU A 97 -2.39 2.34 21.21
N LEU A 98 -3.59 2.93 21.13
CA LEU A 98 -4.55 2.94 22.25
C LEU A 98 -5.03 1.53 22.60
N ALA A 99 -5.25 0.63 21.65
CA ALA A 99 -5.62 -0.75 21.93
C ALA A 99 -4.49 -1.56 22.60
N LEU A 100 -3.23 -1.20 22.35
CA LEU A 100 -2.05 -1.76 23.01
C LEU A 100 -1.73 -1.07 24.34
N MET A 101 -2.07 0.21 24.47
CA MET A 101 -1.95 1.03 25.68
C MET A 101 -3.21 1.00 26.56
N VAL A 102 -4.19 0.14 26.24
CA VAL A 102 -5.16 -0.34 27.22
C VAL A 102 -4.50 -1.56 27.87
N PRO A 103 -3.71 -1.42 28.96
CA PRO A 103 -3.98 -2.34 30.04
C PRO A 103 -5.46 -2.13 30.33
N GLU A 104 -6.23 -3.20 30.37
CA GLU A 104 -7.59 -3.18 30.90
C GLU A 104 -7.55 -2.28 32.13
N GLN A 105 -7.98 -1.00 32.00
CA GLN A 105 -8.02 -0.12 33.15
C GLN A 105 -9.10 -0.77 33.97
N PRO A 106 -8.78 -1.40 35.11
CA PRO A 106 -9.84 -1.75 36.03
C PRO A 106 -10.33 -0.38 36.48
N GLY A 107 -11.44 0.09 35.90
CA GLY A 107 -12.04 1.35 36.31
C GLY A 107 -12.21 1.24 37.81
N GLU A 108 -11.50 2.07 38.59
CA GLU A 108 -11.29 1.97 40.04
C GLU A 108 -12.28 1.02 40.70
N GLU A 109 -11.93 -0.27 40.72
CA GLU A 109 -12.79 -1.26 41.34
C GLU A 109 -12.59 -1.14 42.84
N SER A 110 -13.37 -0.25 43.47
CA SER A 110 -13.37 -0.12 44.92
C SER A 110 -13.89 -1.41 45.55
N ALA A 111 -13.38 -1.76 46.73
CA ALA A 111 -13.87 -2.90 47.49
C ALA A 111 -15.39 -2.82 47.76
N GLU A 112 -15.93 -1.60 47.84
CA GLU A 112 -17.36 -1.33 47.96
C GLU A 112 -18.13 -1.70 46.69
N GLY A 113 -17.57 -1.42 45.50
CA GLY A 113 -18.15 -1.83 44.22
C GLY A 113 -18.19 -3.36 44.05
N TRP A 114 -17.19 -4.06 44.59
CA TRP A 114 -17.16 -5.52 44.65
C TRP A 114 -18.18 -6.10 45.63
N MET A 115 -18.32 -5.54 46.83
CA MET A 115 -19.30 -6.01 47.81
C MET A 115 -20.74 -5.73 47.38
N ALA A 116 -21.00 -4.62 46.69
CA ALA A 116 -22.32 -4.30 46.15
C ALA A 116 -22.86 -5.36 45.18
N ARG A 117 -21.97 -6.01 44.40
CA ARG A 117 -22.34 -7.07 43.45
C ARG A 117 -22.81 -8.37 44.13
N PHE A 118 -22.46 -8.57 45.39
CA PHE A 118 -22.91 -9.70 46.21
C PHE A 118 -24.11 -9.35 47.10
N GLU A 119 -24.21 -8.10 47.56
CA GLU A 119 -25.38 -7.63 48.34
C GLU A 119 -26.63 -7.47 47.48
N GLU A 120 -26.51 -7.13 46.19
CA GLU A 120 -27.64 -7.05 45.25
C GLU A 120 -28.21 -8.42 44.84
N GLY A 121 -27.75 -9.51 45.48
CA GLY A 121 -28.46 -10.78 45.51
C GLY A 121 -28.53 -11.48 44.15
N GLY A 122 -27.45 -12.16 43.76
CA GLY A 122 -27.51 -13.31 42.84
C GLY A 122 -28.34 -13.13 41.56
N GLY A 123 -28.31 -11.93 40.98
CA GLY A 123 -29.14 -11.56 39.84
C GLY A 123 -28.57 -12.09 38.53
N GLN A 124 -29.21 -13.15 38.03
CA GLN A 124 -29.02 -13.82 36.74
C GLN A 124 -27.79 -14.73 36.65
N THR A 125 -28.02 -16.03 36.86
CA THR A 125 -27.28 -17.08 36.14
C THR A 125 -27.19 -16.63 34.67
N PRO A 126 -25.98 -16.48 34.10
CA PRO A 126 -25.84 -16.18 32.68
C PRO A 126 -26.68 -17.19 31.91
N GLU A 127 -27.61 -16.70 31.09
CA GLU A 127 -28.37 -17.58 30.21
C GLU A 127 -27.33 -18.27 29.30
N LEU A 128 -27.08 -19.55 29.56
CA LEU A 128 -26.13 -20.35 28.81
C LEU A 128 -26.52 -20.25 27.34
N ALA A 129 -25.71 -19.53 26.56
CA ALA A 129 -25.91 -19.41 25.13
C ALA A 129 -25.96 -20.83 24.55
N VAL A 130 -27.13 -21.24 24.07
CA VAL A 130 -27.32 -22.54 23.44
C VAL A 130 -26.69 -22.44 22.05
N SER A 131 -25.41 -22.81 21.96
CA SER A 131 -24.76 -22.97 20.67
C SER A 131 -25.51 -24.06 19.89
N PRO A 132 -25.90 -23.81 18.62
CA PRO A 132 -26.41 -24.86 17.76
C PRO A 132 -25.41 -26.02 17.74
N ARG A 133 -25.82 -27.20 18.20
CA ARG A 133 -25.00 -28.41 18.17
C ARG A 133 -25.01 -28.94 16.73
N ILE A 134 -24.13 -28.41 15.90
CA ILE A 134 -23.89 -28.91 14.56
C ILE A 134 -22.96 -30.13 14.64
N GLY A 135 -23.26 -31.18 13.88
CA GLY A 135 -22.40 -32.36 13.80
C GLY A 135 -21.08 -32.02 13.12
N ALA A 136 -19.97 -32.67 13.53
CA ALA A 136 -18.63 -32.37 12.99
C ALA A 136 -18.55 -32.47 11.44
N ARG A 137 -19.36 -33.34 10.84
CA ARG A 137 -19.47 -33.47 9.37
C ARG A 137 -20.16 -32.29 8.70
N ASP A 138 -21.25 -31.81 9.29
CA ASP A 138 -22.02 -30.69 8.77
C ASP A 138 -21.25 -29.38 8.93
N PHE A 139 -20.56 -29.23 10.08
CA PHE A 139 -19.62 -28.12 10.30
C PHE A 139 -18.50 -28.15 9.27
N ALA A 140 -17.88 -29.31 9.02
CA ALA A 140 -16.83 -29.41 8.02
C ALA A 140 -17.36 -29.07 6.62
N ALA A 141 -18.56 -29.50 6.25
CA ALA A 141 -19.16 -29.17 4.97
C ALA A 141 -19.42 -27.66 4.82
N GLU A 142 -20.10 -27.04 5.79
CA GLU A 142 -20.35 -25.58 5.79
C GLU A 142 -19.06 -24.76 5.85
N PHE A 143 -18.08 -25.22 6.63
CA PHE A 143 -16.79 -24.54 6.74
C PHE A 143 -16.06 -24.56 5.40
N ILE A 144 -16.02 -25.70 4.71
CA ILE A 144 -15.36 -25.83 3.40
C ILE A 144 -16.10 -25.07 2.31
N GLU A 145 -17.43 -25.08 2.32
CA GLU A 145 -18.27 -24.28 1.42
C GLU A 145 -18.01 -22.78 1.61
N LYS A 146 -17.96 -22.32 2.86
CA LYS A 146 -17.81 -20.89 3.19
C LYS A 146 -16.37 -20.39 3.10
N SER A 147 -15.38 -21.26 3.27
CA SER A 147 -13.95 -20.92 3.19
C SER A 147 -13.36 -20.97 1.78
N GLY A 148 -14.18 -21.21 0.75
CA GLY A 148 -13.71 -21.20 -0.65
C GLY A 148 -13.04 -22.50 -1.09
N GLY A 149 -13.21 -23.58 -0.33
CA GLY A 149 -12.71 -24.92 -0.67
C GLY A 149 -11.22 -25.15 -0.39
N LEU A 150 -10.82 -26.43 -0.28
CA LEU A 150 -9.42 -26.88 -0.12
C LEU A 150 -8.51 -26.59 -1.34
N SER A 151 -9.02 -25.84 -2.32
CA SER A 151 -8.38 -25.63 -3.62
C SER A 151 -7.97 -24.17 -3.86
N GLU A 152 -7.86 -23.35 -2.82
CA GLU A 152 -7.11 -22.10 -2.98
C GLU A 152 -5.62 -22.48 -3.03
N LYS A 153 -5.08 -22.56 -4.25
CA LYS A 153 -3.63 -22.71 -4.45
C LYS A 153 -2.94 -21.65 -3.60
N PRO A 154 -1.86 -21.98 -2.87
CA PRO A 154 -1.08 -20.99 -2.14
C PRO A 154 -0.79 -19.83 -3.07
N ARG A 155 -1.24 -18.62 -2.71
CA ARG A 155 -0.96 -17.43 -3.50
C ARG A 155 0.55 -17.40 -3.73
N ALA A 156 0.95 -17.28 -4.99
CA ALA A 156 2.36 -17.13 -5.33
C ALA A 156 2.90 -15.97 -4.50
N GLY A 157 3.93 -16.25 -3.69
CA GLY A 157 4.58 -15.24 -2.87
C GLY A 157 5.13 -14.10 -3.73
N PRO A 158 5.44 -12.95 -3.11
CA PRO A 158 6.14 -11.88 -3.81
C PRO A 158 7.42 -12.42 -4.45
N SER A 159 7.81 -11.87 -5.61
CA SER A 159 9.03 -12.27 -6.31
C SER A 159 10.25 -12.09 -5.43
N GLU A 160 11.24 -12.98 -5.57
CA GLU A 160 12.49 -12.96 -4.80
C GLU A 160 13.19 -11.60 -4.87
N GLU A 161 13.11 -10.92 -6.03
CA GLU A 161 13.62 -9.57 -6.22
C GLU A 161 12.93 -8.53 -5.30
N VAL A 162 11.62 -8.64 -5.09
CA VAL A 162 10.87 -7.73 -4.20
C VAL A 162 11.22 -8.00 -2.75
N VAL A 163 11.41 -9.28 -2.38
CA VAL A 163 11.85 -9.68 -1.04
C VAL A 163 13.25 -9.13 -0.76
N LYS A 164 14.16 -9.23 -1.73
CA LYS A 164 15.52 -8.71 -1.60
C LYS A 164 15.54 -7.19 -1.44
N ILE A 165 14.79 -6.46 -2.28
CA ILE A 165 14.68 -5.00 -2.16
C ILE A 165 14.12 -4.60 -0.80
N ALA A 166 13.09 -5.32 -0.31
CA ALA A 166 12.54 -5.06 1.01
C ALA A 166 13.56 -5.34 2.13
N SER A 167 14.36 -6.40 2.01
CA SER A 167 15.44 -6.70 2.96
C SER A 167 16.50 -5.61 2.98
N ASP A 168 16.98 -5.20 1.79
CA ASP A 168 18.02 -4.17 1.68
C ASP A 168 17.56 -2.84 2.31
N VAL A 169 16.29 -2.45 2.11
CA VAL A 169 15.71 -1.23 2.72
C VAL A 169 15.57 -1.37 4.24
N ILE A 170 15.19 -2.55 4.74
CA ILE A 170 15.10 -2.81 6.19
C ILE A 170 16.49 -2.73 6.82
N ASP A 171 17.48 -3.36 6.20
CA ASP A 171 18.86 -3.40 6.70
C ASP A 171 19.47 -1.98 6.73
N GLU A 172 19.22 -1.15 5.72
CA GLU A 172 19.67 0.24 5.68
C GLU A 172 19.09 1.06 6.86
N HIS A 173 17.78 0.97 7.08
CA HIS A 173 17.13 1.73 8.16
C HIS A 173 17.42 1.20 9.56
N GLN A 174 17.64 -0.11 9.72
CA GLN A 174 17.99 -0.70 11.02
C GLN A 174 19.44 -0.41 11.39
N ALA A 175 20.38 -0.50 10.44
CA ALA A 175 21.78 -0.26 10.71
C ALA A 175 22.05 1.17 11.21
N GLU A 176 21.42 2.18 10.60
CA GLU A 176 21.56 3.58 11.04
C GLU A 176 20.99 3.78 12.45
N GLN A 177 19.79 3.25 12.71
CA GLN A 177 19.14 3.37 14.01
C GLN A 177 19.92 2.65 15.12
N ASP A 178 20.46 1.47 14.83
CA ASP A 178 21.25 0.69 15.78
C ASP A 178 22.57 1.39 16.13
N ILE A 179 23.23 2.02 15.15
CA ILE A 179 24.45 2.80 15.37
C ILE A 179 24.16 4.06 16.20
N GLU A 180 23.08 4.79 15.89
CA GLU A 180 22.67 5.97 16.66
C GLU A 180 22.35 5.60 18.11
N SER A 181 21.55 4.54 18.31
CA SER A 181 21.20 4.02 19.63
C SER A 181 22.44 3.55 20.41
N ALA A 182 23.35 2.82 19.77
CA ALA A 182 24.60 2.39 20.40
C ALA A 182 25.48 3.58 20.81
N THR A 183 25.52 4.64 19.99
CA THR A 183 26.27 5.86 20.28
C THR A 183 25.63 6.62 21.45
N GLU A 184 24.31 6.77 21.46
CA GLU A 184 23.56 7.40 22.55
C GLU A 184 23.77 6.67 23.88
N ILE A 185 23.75 5.33 23.86
CA ILE A 185 24.02 4.51 25.06
C ILE A 185 25.48 4.68 25.51
N ALA A 186 26.44 4.72 24.58
CA ALA A 186 27.85 4.93 24.90
C ALA A 186 28.09 6.30 25.55
N ASP A 187 27.47 7.35 25.01
CA ASP A 187 27.54 8.70 25.58
C ASP A 187 26.90 8.74 26.97
N ARG A 188 25.73 8.13 27.15
CA ARG A 188 25.04 8.04 28.45
C ARG A 188 25.87 7.30 29.51
N ILE A 189 26.57 6.23 29.11
CA ILE A 189 27.50 5.52 30.00
C ILE A 189 28.70 6.41 30.34
N SER A 190 29.21 7.18 29.37
CA SER A 190 30.35 8.07 29.56
C SER A 190 30.04 9.29 30.44
N GLU A 191 28.81 9.80 30.39
CA GLU A 191 28.36 10.96 31.20
C GLU A 191 28.12 10.59 32.67
N GLY A 192 28.04 9.31 32.99
CA GLY A 192 27.81 8.80 34.34
C GLY A 192 26.34 8.85 34.73
N GLU A 193 25.86 7.75 35.32
CA GLU A 193 24.44 7.61 35.67
C GLU A 193 24.14 8.48 36.90
N MET A 194 23.41 9.58 36.71
CA MET A 194 22.89 10.36 37.84
C MET A 194 21.83 9.52 38.57
N PRO A 195 21.99 9.24 39.87
CA PRO A 195 21.01 8.48 40.61
C PRO A 195 19.67 9.22 40.61
N HIS A 196 18.59 8.49 40.33
CA HIS A 196 17.22 8.99 40.45
C HIS A 196 17.05 9.67 41.82
N PRO A 197 16.28 10.77 41.96
CA PRO A 197 16.16 11.52 43.22
C PRO A 197 15.75 10.66 44.42
N SER A 198 14.98 9.59 44.20
CA SER A 198 14.61 8.61 45.23
C SER A 198 15.79 7.79 45.78
N ASN A 199 16.87 7.67 45.01
CA ASN A 199 18.07 6.90 45.33
C ASN A 199 19.26 7.79 45.75
N ALA A 200 19.06 9.11 45.82
CA ALA A 200 20.11 10.07 46.18
C ALA A 200 20.61 9.94 47.64
N MET A 201 19.85 9.27 48.51
CA MET A 201 20.24 9.00 49.91
C MET A 201 20.85 7.60 50.11
N LEU A 202 20.92 6.78 49.06
CA LEU A 202 21.57 5.48 49.11
C LEU A 202 23.03 5.68 48.70
N ASP A 203 23.95 5.18 49.53
CA ASP A 203 25.36 5.12 49.15
C ASP A 203 25.48 4.31 47.86
N SER A 204 26.29 4.81 46.91
CA SER A 204 26.59 4.07 45.68
C SER A 204 27.15 2.71 46.07
N ALA A 205 26.38 1.64 45.84
CA ALA A 205 26.88 0.29 46.04
C ALA A 205 28.10 0.12 45.14
N GLU A 206 29.26 -0.24 45.71
CA GLU A 206 30.41 -0.65 44.91
C GLU A 206 29.92 -1.71 43.92
N GLN A 207 30.03 -1.42 42.62
CA GLN A 207 29.69 -2.40 41.58
C GLN A 207 30.66 -3.56 41.75
N GLU A 208 30.26 -4.57 42.52
CA GLU A 208 30.95 -5.84 42.56
C GLU A 208 30.76 -6.46 41.18
N THR A 209 31.75 -6.27 40.32
CA THR A 209 31.82 -6.92 39.01
C THR A 209 31.97 -8.41 39.24
N ARG A 210 30.87 -9.09 39.52
CA ARG A 210 30.82 -10.54 39.61
C ARG A 210 31.04 -11.06 38.21
N ARG A 211 32.28 -11.44 37.91
CA ARG A 211 32.66 -12.10 36.65
C ARG A 211 31.75 -13.31 36.45
N VAL A 212 30.77 -13.18 35.56
CA VAL A 212 29.92 -14.29 35.14
C VAL A 212 30.77 -15.16 34.23
N VAL A 213 31.17 -16.33 34.72
CA VAL A 213 31.82 -17.35 33.90
C VAL A 213 30.80 -17.84 32.88
N PRO A 214 31.07 -17.76 31.56
CA PRO A 214 30.17 -18.31 30.56
C PRO A 214 30.03 -19.81 30.83
N ARG A 215 28.81 -20.29 31.09
CA ARG A 215 28.55 -21.72 31.03
C ARG A 215 28.75 -22.16 29.60
N LYS A 216 29.73 -23.02 29.37
CA LYS A 216 29.95 -23.73 28.11
C LYS A 216 28.63 -24.39 27.72
N SER A 217 28.08 -24.01 26.57
CA SER A 217 26.97 -24.72 25.94
C SER A 217 27.34 -26.20 25.91
N ARG A 218 26.51 -27.03 26.54
CA ARG A 218 26.47 -28.46 26.19
C ARG A 218 25.71 -28.49 24.88
N ASP A 219 26.48 -28.49 23.79
CA ASP A 219 25.97 -29.08 22.56
C ASP A 219 25.72 -30.57 22.87
N ASP A 220 24.61 -31.08 22.33
CA ASP A 220 24.15 -32.48 22.36
C ASP A 220 23.13 -32.84 23.47
N ASP A 221 21.90 -32.35 23.30
CA ASP A 221 20.68 -33.10 23.66
C ASP A 221 19.93 -33.36 22.35
N SER A 222 20.47 -34.28 21.54
CA SER A 222 19.69 -34.95 20.50
C SER A 222 18.75 -35.93 21.21
N PRO A 223 17.42 -35.85 21.08
CA PRO A 223 16.54 -36.86 21.64
C PRO A 223 16.70 -38.15 20.84
N ASP A 224 17.49 -39.07 21.38
CA ASP A 224 17.52 -40.45 20.93
C ASP A 224 16.15 -41.11 21.16
N ASP A 225 15.72 -41.88 20.16
CA ASP A 225 14.68 -42.92 20.18
C ASP A 225 13.21 -42.48 20.24
N TYR A 226 12.62 -42.31 19.05
CA TYR A 226 11.23 -42.70 18.82
C TYR A 226 11.21 -44.18 18.39
N ASP A 227 11.02 -45.07 19.36
CA ASP A 227 10.76 -46.48 19.13
C ASP A 227 9.31 -46.63 18.61
N LEU A 228 9.16 -46.74 17.29
CA LEU A 228 7.89 -47.07 16.64
C LEU A 228 7.84 -48.58 16.45
N GLU A 229 7.27 -49.28 17.43
CA GLU A 229 6.81 -50.67 17.26
C GLU A 229 5.77 -50.71 16.12
N ILE A 230 6.05 -51.56 15.12
CA ILE A 230 5.18 -51.85 13.97
C ILE A 230 4.33 -53.09 14.28
#